data_AF-A0A392T768-F1
#
_entry.id   AF-A0A392T768-F1
#
_cell.length_a   1.000
_cell.length_b   1.000
_cell.length_c   1.000
_cell.angle_alpha   90.00
_cell.angle_beta   90.00
_cell.angle_gamma   90.00
#
_symmetry.space_group_name_H-M   'P 1'
#
loop_
_entity.id
_entity.type
_entity.pdbx_description
1 polymer ?
#
loop_
_entity_poly.entity_id
_entity_poly.type
_entity_poly.pdbx_seq_one_letter_code
_entity_poly.pdbx_strand_id
1 'polypeptide(L)' 'MRLQERRVPCPSLCPICEQHDEDDWHVMFGCAVSIQARHAAGLGFNLETRLQQNLS' A
#
# COMPACT_ATOMS: atom_id res chain seq x y z
N MET A 1 -11.05 5.57 -10.11
CA MET A 1 -11.61 6.93 -9.95
C MET A 1 -10.74 7.66 -8.94
N ARG A 2 -10.05 8.75 -9.30
CA ARG A 2 -9.15 9.45 -8.36
C ARG A 2 -9.93 10.55 -7.64
N LEU A 3 -9.90 10.57 -6.31
CA LEU A 3 -10.66 11.54 -5.49
C LEU A 3 -10.25 13.01 -5.79
N GLN A 4 -8.98 13.22 -6.14
CA GLN A 4 -8.43 14.52 -6.58
C GLN A 4 -9.14 15.09 -7.83
N GLU A 5 -9.51 14.25 -8.80
CA GLU A 5 -10.20 14.70 -10.04
C GLU A 5 -11.57 15.31 -9.74
N ARG A 6 -12.15 14.97 -8.58
CA ARG A 6 -13.44 15.47 -8.09
C ARG A 6 -13.29 16.61 -7.09
N ARG A 7 -12.09 17.19 -6.96
CA ARG A 7 -11.74 18.25 -5.98
C ARG A 7 -12.00 17.84 -4.52
N VAL A 8 -11.98 16.54 -4.23
CA VAL A 8 -12.00 16.08 -2.84
C VAL A 8 -10.61 16.35 -2.26
N PRO A 9 -10.49 17.04 -1.11
CA PRO A 9 -9.22 17.18 -0.43
C PRO A 9 -8.84 15.81 0.14
N CYS A 10 -8.16 15.00 -0.69
CA CYS A 10 -7.48 13.80 -0.23
C CYS A 10 -5.98 14.09 -0.20
N PRO A 11 -5.26 13.65 0.85
CA PRO A 11 -3.81 13.70 0.86
C PRO A 11 -3.27 13.05 -0.42
N SER A 12 -2.26 13.66 -1.05
CA SER A 12 -1.49 12.96 -2.08
C SER A 12 -0.51 11.97 -1.46
N LEU A 13 -0.45 11.90 -0.12
CA LEU A 13 0.46 11.08 0.65
C LEU A 13 -0.24 9.82 1.14
N CYS A 14 0.54 8.74 1.22
CA CYS A 14 0.14 7.47 1.81
C CYS A 14 -0.50 7.72 3.19
N PRO A 15 -1.74 7.27 3.42
CA PRO A 15 -2.45 7.51 4.67
C PRO A 15 -1.88 6.72 5.86
N ILE A 16 -0.87 5.87 5.63
CA ILE A 16 -0.26 5.01 6.65
C ILE A 16 1.06 5.60 7.14
N CYS A 17 1.95 5.99 6.23
CA CYS A 17 3.28 6.51 6.60
C CYS A 17 3.40 8.04 6.50
N GLU A 18 2.48 8.69 5.79
CA GLU A 18 2.46 10.14 5.53
C GLU A 18 3.76 10.69 4.90
N GLN A 19 4.58 9.82 4.31
CA GLN A 19 5.94 10.16 3.84
C GLN A 19 6.14 10.02 2.33
N HIS A 20 5.33 9.18 1.68
CA HIS A 20 5.41 8.92 0.24
C HIS A 20 4.06 9.17 -0.40
N ASP A 21 4.02 9.27 -1.72
CA ASP A 21 2.76 9.43 -2.43
C ASP A 21 1.80 8.25 -2.20
N GLU A 22 0.50 8.53 -2.22
CA GLU A 22 -0.55 7.53 -2.17
C GLU A 22 -0.64 6.85 -3.54
N ASP A 23 -0.11 5.65 -3.62
CA ASP A 23 -0.40 4.71 -4.70
C ASP A 23 -0.60 3.30 -4.14
N ASP A 24 -1.35 2.48 -4.87
CA ASP A 24 -1.70 1.12 -4.46
C ASP A 24 -0.46 0.26 -4.21
N TRP A 25 0.62 0.48 -4.97
CA TRP A 25 1.87 -0.26 -4.82
C TRP A 25 2.61 0.13 -3.55
N HIS A 26 2.73 1.42 -3.24
CA HIS A 26 3.32 1.88 -2.00
C HIS A 26 2.50 1.39 -0.80
N VAL A 27 1.18 1.58 -0.79
CA VAL A 27 0.30 1.13 0.31
C VAL A 27 0.43 -0.38 0.53
N MET A 28 0.47 -1.18 -0.55
CA MET A 28 0.47 -2.64 -0.46
C MET A 28 1.86 -3.25 -0.30
N PHE A 29 2.95 -2.66 -0.79
CA PHE A 29 4.26 -3.32 -0.83
C PHE A 29 5.43 -2.40 -0.48
N GLY A 30 5.32 -1.09 -0.69
CA GLY A 30 6.41 -0.14 -0.40
C GLY A 30 6.39 0.48 1.01
N CYS A 31 5.25 0.47 1.69
CA CYS A 31 5.06 1.13 2.98
C CYS A 31 5.52 0.21 4.12
N ALA A 32 6.60 0.59 4.80
CA ALA A 32 7.17 -0.18 5.91
C ALA A 32 6.15 -0.44 7.04
N VAL A 33 5.33 0.56 7.35
CA VAL A 33 4.27 0.44 8.39
C VAL A 33 3.19 -0.56 7.96
N SER A 34 2.77 -0.50 6.69
CA SER A 34 1.82 -1.46 6.11
C SER A 34 2.38 -2.88 6.06
N ILE A 35 3.66 -3.04 5.72
CA ILE A 35 4.37 -4.33 5.78
C ILE A 35 4.32 -4.88 7.21
N GLN A 36 4.76 -4.10 8.21
CA GLN A 36 4.77 -4.55 9.60
C GLN A 36 3.36 -4.91 10.10
N ALA A 37 2.35 -4.11 9.77
CA ALA A 37 0.96 -4.39 10.15
C ALA A 37 0.46 -5.72 9.55
N ARG A 38 0.78 -6.00 8.29
CA ARG A 38 0.39 -7.27 7.64
C ARG A 38 1.13 -8.46 8.22
N HIS A 39 2.42 -8.32 8.52
CA HIS A 39 3.19 -9.35 9.21
C HIS A 39 2.61 -9.63 10.61
N ALA A 40 2.30 -8.59 11.38
CA ALA A 40 1.64 -8.72 12.68
C ALA A 40 0.24 -9.36 12.60
N ALA A 41 -0.48 -9.15 11.49
CA ALA A 41 -1.78 -9.77 11.22
C ALA A 41 -1.68 -11.19 10.62
N GLY A 42 -0.48 -11.73 10.40
CA GLY A 42 -0.27 -13.03 9.76
C GLY A 42 -0.54 -13.06 8.24
N LEU A 43 -0.61 -11.90 7.60
CA LEU A 43 -0.88 -11.74 6.16
C LEU A 43 0.38 -11.55 5.31
N GLY A 44 1.56 -11.34 5.92
CA GLY A 44 2.81 -11.03 5.21
C GLY A 44 3.22 -12.09 4.18
N PHE A 45 3.31 -13.36 4.61
CA PHE A 45 3.76 -14.46 3.77
C PHE A 45 2.87 -14.71 2.54
N ASN A 46 1.54 -14.67 2.72
CA ASN A 46 0.60 -14.98 1.65
C ASN A 46 0.62 -13.96 0.51
N LEU A 47 0.83 -12.68 0.82
CA LEU A 47 0.86 -11.61 -0.18
C LEU A 47 2.18 -11.62 -0.97
N GLU A 48 3.30 -11.80 -0.27
CA GLU A 48 4.63 -11.86 -0.90
C GLU A 48 4.76 -13.06 -1.83
N THR A 49 4.32 -14.26 -1.40
CA THR A 49 4.34 -15.46 -2.24
C THR A 49 3.46 -15.32 -3.49
N ARG A 50 2.25 -14.74 -3.35
CA ARG A 50 1.36 -14.51 -4.51
C ARG A 50 1.94 -13.50 -5.48
N LEU A 51 2.63 -12.47 -5.00
CA LEU A 51 3.30 -11.50 -5.86
C LEU A 51 4.40 -12.18 -6.70
N GLN A 52 5.22 -13.03 -6.07
CA GLN A 52 6.27 -13.81 -6.75
C GLN A 52 5.70 -14.74 -7.83
N GLN A 53 4.57 -15.39 -7.57
CA GLN A 53 3.92 -16.31 -8.52
C GLN A 53 3.28 -15.62 -9.74
N ASN A 54 2.93 -14.33 -9.64
CA ASN A 54 2.36 -13.59 -10.77
C ASN A 54 3.43 -12.94 -11.67
N LEU A 55 4.70 -12.98 -11.26
CA LEU A 55 5.84 -12.46 -12.00
C LEU A 55 6.63 -13.57 -12.74
N SER A 56 6.18 -14.82 -12.65
CA SER A 56 6.72 -16.02 -13.31
C SER A 56 5.79 -16.54 -14.39
#